data_AF-A0A7C4UWY6-F1
#
_entry.id   AF-A0A7C4UWY6-F1
#
_cell.length_a   1.000
_cell.length_b   1.000
_cell.length_c   1.000
_cell.angle_alpha   90.00
_cell.angle_beta   90.00
_cell.angle_gamma   90.00
#
_symmetry.space_group_name_H-M   'P 1'
#
loop_
_entity.id
_entity.type
_entity.pdbx_description
1 polymer ?
#
loop_
_entity_poly.entity_id
_entity_poly.type
_entity_poly.pdbx_seq_one_letter_code
_entity_poly.pdbx_strand_id
1 'polypeptide(L)'
;MEYESSEAIIFNLVDYSNTSKIISFLSSSRGKISCIAKGIKRKNNPWRYFCDRLNLLEIQYTWKPSREIQTLTEMNLHNNYPAIKKD
;
A
#
# COMPACT_ATOMS: atom_id res chain seq x y z
N MET A 1 14.03 11.87 -7.71
CA MET A 1 13.32 10.84 -6.92
C MET A 1 12.73 11.61 -5.77
N GLU A 2 11.41 11.67 -5.72
CA GLU A 2 10.67 12.54 -4.82
C GLU A 2 9.89 11.69 -3.82
N TYR A 3 9.59 12.25 -2.65
CA TYR A 3 8.69 11.63 -1.68
C TYR A 3 7.33 12.26 -1.82
N GLU A 4 6.30 11.44 -1.95
CA GLU A 4 4.92 11.87 -2.07
C GLU A 4 4.06 11.20 -1.02
N SER A 5 2.99 11.89 -0.63
CA SER A 5 1.95 11.37 0.26
C SER A 5 0.60 11.45 -0.44
N SER A 6 -0.29 10.50 -0.15
CA SER A 6 -1.63 10.47 -0.69
C SER A 6 -2.53 9.62 0.20
N GLU A 7 -3.77 10.04 0.34
CA GLU A 7 -4.84 9.13 0.75
C GLU A 7 -5.08 8.11 -0.38
N ALA A 8 -5.25 6.83 -0.02
CA ALA A 8 -5.44 5.77 -0.99
C ALA A 8 -6.17 4.53 -0.44
N ILE A 9 -6.84 3.81 -1.33
CA ILE A 9 -7.49 2.52 -1.03
C ILE A 9 -6.72 1.36 -1.66
N ILE A 10 -6.44 0.31 -0.89
CA ILE A 10 -5.88 -0.94 -1.43
C ILE A 10 -6.96 -1.68 -2.21
N PHE A 11 -6.69 -2.01 -3.48
CA PHE A 11 -7.57 -2.89 -4.25
C PHE A 11 -6.91 -4.21 -4.65
N ASN A 12 -5.57 -4.28 -4.66
CA ASN A 12 -4.86 -5.53 -4.96
C ASN A 12 -3.60 -5.73 -4.11
N LEU A 13 -3.32 -7.01 -3.82
CA LEU A 13 -2.18 -7.48 -3.05
C LEU A 13 -1.59 -8.70 -3.74
N VAL A 14 -0.31 -8.62 -4.13
CA VAL A 14 0.40 -9.71 -4.80
C VAL A 14 1.68 -10.03 -4.04
N ASP A 15 1.92 -11.31 -3.81
CA ASP A 15 3.18 -11.78 -3.22
C ASP A 15 4.32 -11.59 -4.23
N TYR A 16 5.37 -10.87 -3.81
CA TYR A 16 6.52 -10.58 -4.66
C TYR A 16 7.76 -11.40 -4.27
N SER A 17 8.04 -11.51 -2.96
CA SER A 17 9.15 -12.30 -2.45
C SER A 17 8.81 -12.92 -1.09
N ASN A 18 9.75 -13.66 -0.49
CA ASN A 18 9.60 -14.24 0.85
C ASN A 18 9.20 -13.21 1.91
N THR A 19 9.60 -11.95 1.73
CA THR A 19 9.37 -10.90 2.74
C THR A 19 8.50 -9.74 2.25
N SER A 20 8.22 -9.63 0.94
CA SER A 20 7.64 -8.43 0.33
C SER A 20 6.39 -8.72 -0.50
N LYS A 21 5.51 -7.71 -0.60
CA LYS A 21 4.32 -7.71 -1.46
C LYS A 21 4.37 -6.51 -2.41
N ILE A 22 3.76 -6.64 -3.58
CA ILE A 22 3.32 -5.51 -4.39
C ILE A 22 1.89 -5.19 -3.98
N ILE A 23 1.63 -3.92 -3.66
CA ILE A 23 0.33 -3.40 -3.27
C ILE A 23 -0.10 -2.41 -4.34
N SER A 24 -1.30 -2.58 -4.87
CA SER A 24 -1.90 -1.62 -5.79
C SER A 24 -2.97 -0.81 -5.08
N PHE A 25 -2.87 0.50 -5.26
CA PHE A 25 -3.71 1.50 -4.64
C PHE A 25 -4.47 2.31 -5.68
N LEU A 26 -5.67 2.74 -5.33
CA LEU A 26 -6.33 3.90 -5.94
C LEU A 26 -6.02 5.09 -5.04
N SER A 27 -5.13 5.98 -5.47
CA SER A 27 -4.73 7.19 -4.74
C SER A 27 -5.50 8.40 -5.26
N SER A 28 -5.77 9.35 -4.36
CA SER A 28 -6.39 10.63 -4.70
C SER A 28 -5.48 11.52 -5.58
N SER A 29 -4.15 11.41 -5.42
CA SER A 29 -3.18 12.26 -6.13
C SER A 29 -2.83 11.80 -7.55
N ARG A 30 -2.71 10.49 -7.79
CA ARG A 30 -2.17 9.90 -9.03
C ARG A 30 -3.07 8.82 -9.63
N GLY A 31 -4.24 8.59 -9.06
CA GLY A 31 -5.12 7.50 -9.48
C GLY A 31 -4.49 6.14 -9.16
N LYS A 32 -4.44 5.24 -10.14
CA LYS A 32 -3.89 3.90 -9.92
C LYS A 32 -2.37 3.94 -9.80
N ILE A 33 -1.85 3.48 -8.66
CA ILE A 33 -0.40 3.30 -8.44
C ILE A 33 -0.12 1.92 -7.85
N SER A 34 1.08 1.40 -8.11
CA SER A 34 1.58 0.17 -7.50
C SER A 34 2.87 0.45 -6.75
N CYS A 35 2.95 -0.01 -5.50
CA CYS A 35 4.15 0.11 -4.68
C CYS A 35 4.62 -1.25 -4.19
N ILE A 36 5.93 -1.45 -4.12
CA ILE A 36 6.52 -2.56 -3.36
C ILE A 36 6.59 -2.19 -1.88
N ALA A 37 5.99 -3.02 -1.04
CA ALA A 37 6.10 -2.95 0.42
C ALA A 37 7.14 -3.96 0.89
N LYS A 38 8.36 -3.46 1.12
CA LYS A 38 9.50 -4.30 1.50
C LYS A 38 9.37 -4.78 2.93
N GLY A 39 9.58 -6.07 3.17
CA GLY A 39 9.58 -6.63 4.53
C GLY A 39 8.21 -6.74 5.21
N ILE A 40 7.11 -6.43 4.51
CA ILE A 40 5.76 -6.45 5.07
C ILE A 40 5.32 -7.81 5.64
N LYS A 41 5.88 -8.91 5.13
CA LYS A 41 5.55 -10.26 5.63
C LYS A 41 6.26 -10.62 6.94
N ARG A 42 7.24 -9.81 7.40
CA ARG A 42 7.96 -10.04 8.66
C ARG A 42 7.01 -9.90 9.85
N LYS A 43 7.20 -10.75 10.87
CA LYS A 43 6.33 -10.78 12.08
C LYS A 43 6.27 -9.45 12.82
N ASN A 44 7.37 -8.70 12.82
CA ASN A 44 7.49 -7.41 13.51
C ASN A 44 7.09 -6.20 12.66
N ASN A 45 6.68 -6.39 11.40
CA ASN A 45 6.23 -5.28 10.58
C ASN A 45 4.78 -4.91 10.97
N PRO A 46 4.51 -3.67 11.43
CA PRO A 46 3.19 -3.27 11.89
C PRO A 46 2.13 -3.29 10.77
N TRP A 47 2.54 -3.06 9.52
CA TRP A 47 1.63 -3.05 8.38
C TRP A 47 1.03 -4.43 8.10
N ARG A 48 1.66 -5.51 8.59
CA ARG A 48 1.14 -6.88 8.44
C ARG A 48 -0.27 -7.04 9.00
N TYR A 49 -0.66 -6.25 10.00
CA TYR A 49 -1.96 -6.38 10.67
C TYR A 49 -3.12 -5.68 9.95
N PHE A 50 -2.81 -4.71 9.09
CA PHE A 50 -3.83 -3.91 8.41
C PHE A 50 -3.61 -3.77 6.90
N CYS A 51 -2.65 -4.48 6.32
CA CYS A 51 -2.47 -4.52 4.87
C CYS A 51 -3.48 -5.49 4.25
N ASP A 52 -4.68 -4.97 4.00
CA ASP A 52 -5.81 -5.70 3.45
C ASP A 52 -6.57 -4.85 2.43
N ARG A 53 -7.27 -5.52 1.51
CA ARG A 53 -8.10 -4.86 0.50
C ARG A 53 -9.15 -3.99 1.16
N LEU A 54 -9.57 -2.95 0.44
CA LEU A 54 -10.59 -1.98 0.84
C LEU A 54 -10.24 -1.16 2.09
N ASN A 55 -8.99 -1.20 2.57
CA ASN A 55 -8.55 -0.28 3.61
C ASN A 55 -8.21 1.08 3.01
N LEU A 56 -8.74 2.14 3.63
CA LEU A 56 -8.38 3.53 3.39
C LEU A 56 -7.17 3.87 4.26
N LEU A 57 -6.15 4.43 3.63
CA LEU A 57 -4.84 4.66 4.22
C LEU A 57 -4.30 6.02 3.81
N GLU A 58 -3.50 6.62 4.68
CA GLU A 58 -2.51 7.61 4.25
C GLU A 58 -1.22 6.85 3.89
N ILE A 59 -0.74 6.99 2.66
CA ILE A 59 0.48 6.32 2.18
C ILE A 59 1.55 7.33 1.84
N GLN A 60 2.81 6.96 2.09
CA GLN A 60 3.98 7.67 1.58
C GLN A 60 4.80 6.74 0.68
N TYR A 61 5.27 7.27 -0.43
CA TYR A 61 6.04 6.49 -1.39
C TYR A 61 7.07 7.35 -2.11
N THR A 62 8.09 6.68 -2.66
CA THR A 62 9.05 7.33 -3.55
C THR A 62 8.55 7.31 -4.98
N TRP A 63 8.55 8.45 -5.65
CA TRP A 63 8.13 8.59 -7.04
C TRP A 63 9.32 8.71 -7.98
N LYS A 64 9.30 7.88 -9.02
CA LYS A 64 10.16 8.01 -10.20
C LYS A 64 9.31 7.72 -11.46
N PRO A 65 9.15 8.68 -12.38
CA PRO A 65 8.33 8.49 -13.59
C PRO A 65 8.74 7.29 -14.44
N SER A 66 10.04 6.93 -14.44
CA SER A 66 10.57 5.80 -15.21
C SER A 66 10.31 4.42 -14.55
N ARG A 67 9.55 4.34 -13.46
CA ARG A 67 9.25 3.09 -12.74
C ARG A 67 7.76 2.83 -12.76
N GLU A 68 7.38 1.60 -13.07
CA GLU A 68 5.98 1.15 -12.95
C GLU A 68 5.62 0.82 -11.49
N ILE A 69 6.59 0.28 -10.74
CA ILE A 69 6.44 -0.06 -9.32
C ILE A 69 7.28 0.91 -8.49
N GLN A 70 6.58 1.70 -7.69
CA GLN A 70 7.17 2.65 -6.75
C GLN A 70 7.58 1.94 -5.45
N THR A 71 8.30 2.60 -4.55
CA THR A 71 8.64 2.02 -3.23
C THR A 71 7.78 2.65 -2.16
N LEU A 72 7.02 1.84 -1.43
CA LEU A 72 6.25 2.27 -0.26
C LEU A 72 7.21 2.53 0.90
N THR A 73 7.07 3.69 1.53
CA THR A 73 7.94 4.12 2.64
C THR A 73 7.19 4.17 3.95
N GLU A 74 5.92 4.57 3.94
CA GLU A 74 5.04 4.58 5.12
C GLU A 74 3.60 4.25 4.72
N MET A 75 2.83 3.67 5.64
CA MET A 75 1.38 3.54 5.50
C MET A 75 0.68 3.58 6.86
N ASN A 76 -0.38 4.38 6.98
CA ASN A 76 -1.17 4.52 8.20
C ASN A 76 -2.64 4.24 7.90
N LEU A 77 -3.28 3.40 8.71
CA LEU A 77 -4.69 3.05 8.56
C LEU A 77 -5.60 4.21 8.98
N HIS A 78 -6.45 4.68 8.07
CA HIS A 78 -7.55 5.59 8.38
C HIS A 78 -8.83 4.81 8.68
N ASN A 79 -9.21 3.87 7.81
CA ASN A 79 -10.44 3.09 7.99
C ASN A 79 -10.32 1.72 7.32
N ASN A 80 -10.83 0.68 7.97
CA ASN A 80 -10.82 -0.70 7.48
C ASN A 80 -12.20 -1.22 7.02
N TYR A 81 -13.24 -0.40 7.11
CA TYR A 81 -14.62 -0.69 6.67
C TYR A 81 -15.09 -2.13 6.95
N PRO A 82 -15.18 -2.55 8.22
CA PRO A 82 -15.44 -3.94 8.56
C PRO A 82 -16.84 -4.40 8.12
N ALA A 83 -17.80 -3.48 7.96
CA ALA A 83 -19.13 -3.80 7.46
C ALA A 83 -19.12 -4.23 5.98
N ILE A 84 -18.23 -3.67 5.16
CA ILE A 84 -18.13 -3.95 3.72
C ILE A 84 -17.44 -5.30 3.46
N LYS A 85 -16.68 -5.82 4.43
CA LYS A 85 -15.86 -7.03 4.31
C LYS A 85 -16.52 -8.30 4.84
N LYS A 86 -17.76 -8.23 5.28
CA LYS A 86 -18.47 -9.34 5.93
C LYS A 86 -19.18 -10.29 4.95
N ASP A 87 -19.27 -9.89 3.69
CA ASP A 87 -19.84 -10.68 2.60
C ASP A 87 -18.77 -11.53 1.91
#